data_AF-U4V118-F1
#
_entry.id   AF-U4V118-F1
#
_cell.length_a   1.000
_cell.length_b   1.000
_cell.length_c   1.000
_cell.angle_alpha   90.00
_cell.angle_beta   90.00
_cell.angle_gamma   90.00
#
_symmetry.space_group_name_H-M   'P 1'
#
loop_
_entity.id
_entity.type
_entity.pdbx_description
1 polymer ?
#
loop_
_entity_poly.entity_id
_entity_poly.type
_entity_poly.pdbx_seq_one_letter_code
_entity_poly.pdbx_strand_id
1 'polypeptide(L)'
;MGKERVHELFSDYFNGVLLIDVWEIGSKLILGSKNEVGYKILTEANPLPLLNSARTDPKAFELFLQGMIHALQNNLEIPIPAQKFLAEYLGNPKIRPKQKTGTKIDDEFNWRLRLALLELEEEGIRPTKGEKTDPEDHECGIDIVLDVLCQFDQSNEYTYENLARRYFELSGNFQSH
;
A
#
# COMPACT_ATOMS: atom_id res chain seq x y z
N MET A 1 -17.42 -7.09 14.34
CA MET A 1 -16.35 -6.09 14.44
C MET A 1 -16.56 -5.05 13.34
N GLY A 2 -17.54 -4.16 13.56
CA GLY A 2 -18.00 -3.21 12.55
C GLY A 2 -17.20 -1.91 12.50
N LYS A 3 -17.89 -0.83 12.13
CA LYS A 3 -17.44 0.57 11.92
C LYS A 3 -16.25 1.08 12.76
N GLU A 4 -16.08 0.61 14.00
CA GLU A 4 -14.93 0.93 14.88
C GLU A 4 -13.58 0.53 14.27
N ARG A 5 -13.47 -0.65 13.66
CA ARG A 5 -12.22 -1.12 13.05
C ARG A 5 -11.87 -0.33 11.78
N VAL A 6 -12.89 -0.02 10.97
CA VAL A 6 -12.75 0.89 9.82
C VAL A 6 -12.27 2.26 10.28
N HIS A 7 -12.85 2.79 11.36
CA HIS A 7 -12.42 4.05 11.95
C HIS A 7 -10.96 4.00 12.42
N GLU A 8 -10.53 2.93 13.08
CA GLU A 8 -9.12 2.75 13.49
C GLU A 8 -8.17 2.79 12.28
N LEU A 9 -8.48 2.05 11.20
CA LEU A 9 -7.67 2.03 9.99
C LEU A 9 -7.49 3.43 9.37
N PHE A 10 -8.57 4.20 9.26
CA PHE A 10 -8.50 5.56 8.70
C PHE A 10 -7.96 6.60 9.70
N SER A 11 -8.19 6.42 11.00
CA SER A 11 -7.53 7.21 12.04
C SER A 11 -6.01 7.08 11.93
N ASP A 12 -5.50 5.86 11.78
CA ASP A 12 -4.07 5.62 11.56
C ASP A 12 -3.55 6.33 10.32
N TYR A 13 -4.30 6.27 9.21
CA TYR A 13 -3.96 6.97 7.98
C TYR A 13 -3.82 8.49 8.18
N PHE A 14 -4.84 9.14 8.76
CA PHE A 14 -4.83 10.60 8.95
C PHE A 14 -3.84 11.07 10.01
N ASN A 15 -3.49 10.20 10.97
CA ASN A 15 -2.43 10.47 11.95
C ASN A 15 -1.02 10.12 11.42
N GLY A 16 -0.89 9.69 10.17
CA GLY A 16 0.40 9.37 9.55
C GLY A 16 1.03 8.05 10.03
N VAL A 17 0.25 7.19 10.68
CA VAL A 17 0.63 5.81 11.00
C VAL A 17 0.58 5.00 9.70
N LEU A 18 1.62 4.26 9.40
CA LEU A 18 1.72 3.46 8.17
C LEU A 18 1.10 2.09 8.36
N LEU A 19 0.40 1.60 7.33
CA LEU A 19 -0.06 0.22 7.27
C LEU A 19 1.18 -0.70 7.19
N ILE A 20 1.06 -1.88 7.80
CA ILE A 20 2.07 -2.93 7.63
C ILE A 20 1.93 -3.45 6.19
N ASP A 21 2.94 -3.19 5.37
CA ASP A 21 3.08 -3.81 4.06
C ASP A 21 3.55 -5.26 4.23
N VAL A 22 2.87 -6.15 3.52
CA VAL A 22 3.20 -7.58 3.46
C VAL A 22 3.76 -7.89 2.08
N TRP A 23 5.00 -8.38 2.03
CA TRP A 23 5.65 -8.78 0.78
C TRP A 23 6.03 -10.25 0.82
N GLU A 24 5.72 -10.97 -0.26
CA GLU A 24 6.21 -12.33 -0.48
C GLU A 24 7.41 -12.29 -1.44
N ILE A 25 8.57 -12.79 -0.97
CA ILE A 25 9.79 -12.89 -1.78
C ILE A 25 10.29 -14.34 -1.72
N GLY A 26 10.08 -15.07 -2.81
CA GLY A 26 10.33 -16.51 -2.84
C GLY A 26 9.36 -17.23 -1.92
N SER A 27 9.87 -17.85 -0.85
CA SER A 27 9.05 -18.51 0.18
C SER A 27 9.01 -17.76 1.52
N LYS A 28 9.49 -16.50 1.56
CA LYS A 28 9.52 -15.69 2.78
C LYS A 28 8.49 -14.57 2.72
N LEU A 29 7.72 -14.45 3.79
CA LEU A 29 6.86 -13.31 4.08
C LEU A 29 7.65 -12.27 4.89
N ILE A 30 7.64 -11.03 4.43
CA ILE A 30 8.30 -9.90 5.08
C ILE A 30 7.22 -8.89 5.47
N LEU A 31 7.18 -8.57 6.75
CA LEU A 31 6.22 -7.67 7.36
C LEU A 31 6.93 -6.39 7.78
N GLY A 32 6.46 -5.23 7.34
CA GLY A 32 6.92 -3.97 7.89
C GLY A 32 6.17 -2.76 7.41
N SER A 33 6.33 -1.63 8.09
CA SER A 33 5.81 -0.36 7.59
C SER A 33 6.42 0.00 6.23
N LYS A 34 5.70 0.78 5.41
CA LYS A 34 6.19 1.29 4.11
C LYS A 34 7.60 1.89 4.16
N ASN A 35 7.95 2.53 5.27
CA ASN A 35 9.26 3.16 5.43
C ASN A 35 10.38 2.17 5.77
N GLU A 36 10.08 1.00 6.36
CA GLU A 36 11.08 0.00 6.76
C GLU A 36 11.11 -1.22 5.83
N VAL A 37 10.04 -1.50 5.10
CA VAL A 37 9.87 -2.77 4.39
C VAL A 37 10.93 -2.97 3.31
N GLY A 38 11.33 -1.90 2.63
CA GLY A 38 12.45 -1.92 1.69
C GLY A 38 13.77 -2.35 2.35
N TYR A 39 14.01 -1.94 3.60
CA TYR A 39 15.19 -2.35 4.36
C TYR A 39 15.09 -3.82 4.77
N LYS A 40 13.94 -4.24 5.31
CA LYS A 40 13.70 -5.64 5.68
C LYS A 40 13.86 -6.58 4.50
N ILE A 41 13.41 -6.20 3.30
CA ILE A 41 13.64 -6.98 2.07
C ILE A 41 15.14 -7.18 1.81
N LEU A 42 15.95 -6.14 2.01
CA LEU A 42 17.39 -6.21 1.79
C LEU A 42 18.11 -7.10 2.81
N THR A 43 17.62 -7.17 4.05
CA THR A 43 18.31 -7.84 5.17
C THR A 43 17.74 -9.21 5.54
N GLU A 44 16.44 -9.40 5.45
CA GLU A 44 15.73 -10.61 5.90
C GLU A 44 15.54 -11.64 4.78
N ALA A 45 15.65 -11.20 3.52
CA ALA A 45 15.61 -12.04 2.33
C ALA A 45 16.90 -11.94 1.51
N ASN A 46 16.92 -12.62 0.36
CA ASN A 46 17.97 -12.40 -0.62
C ASN A 46 17.79 -10.98 -1.20
N PRO A 47 18.78 -10.07 -1.13
CA PRO A 47 18.65 -8.72 -1.67
C PRO A 47 18.67 -8.69 -3.20
N LEU A 48 19.25 -9.71 -3.86
CA LEU A 48 19.49 -9.69 -5.31
C LEU A 48 18.22 -9.55 -6.16
N PRO A 49 17.09 -10.22 -5.89
CA PRO A 49 15.85 -10.03 -6.63
C PRO A 49 15.33 -8.58 -6.61
N LEU A 50 15.33 -7.93 -5.43
CA LEU A 50 14.95 -6.52 -5.32
C LEU A 50 15.92 -5.63 -6.10
N LEU A 51 17.23 -5.83 -5.91
CA LEU A 51 18.26 -5.02 -6.57
C LEU A 51 18.25 -5.17 -8.10
N ASN A 52 17.99 -6.39 -8.60
CA ASN A 52 17.86 -6.64 -10.02
C ASN A 52 16.61 -5.98 -10.60
N SER A 53 15.47 -6.09 -9.88
CA SER A 53 14.21 -5.46 -10.28
C SER A 53 14.31 -3.94 -10.25
N ALA A 54 15.01 -3.36 -9.27
CA ALA A 54 15.22 -1.93 -9.15
C ALA A 54 15.96 -1.30 -10.35
N ARG A 55 16.67 -2.10 -11.16
CA ARG A 55 17.33 -1.60 -12.39
C ARG A 55 16.35 -1.34 -13.53
N THR A 56 15.15 -1.90 -13.48
CA THR A 56 14.17 -1.84 -14.58
C THR A 56 12.78 -1.36 -14.15
N ASP A 57 12.40 -1.58 -12.89
CA ASP A 57 11.11 -1.22 -12.33
C ASP A 57 11.21 -0.01 -11.37
N PRO A 58 10.51 1.11 -11.65
CA PRO A 58 10.45 2.25 -10.75
C PRO A 58 9.95 1.95 -9.34
N LYS A 59 9.01 0.99 -9.17
CA LYS A 59 8.47 0.65 -7.83
C LYS A 59 9.52 -0.09 -7.01
N ALA A 60 10.16 -1.10 -7.58
CA ALA A 60 11.30 -1.77 -6.95
C ALA A 60 12.45 -0.80 -6.60
N PHE A 61 12.72 0.18 -7.46
CA PHE A 61 13.73 1.21 -7.16
C PHE A 61 13.33 2.10 -5.97
N GLU A 62 12.04 2.46 -5.86
CA GLU A 62 11.53 3.25 -4.74
C GLU A 62 11.63 2.48 -3.41
N LEU A 63 11.26 1.19 -3.40
CA LEU A 63 11.45 0.32 -2.23
C LEU A 63 12.92 0.21 -1.81
N PHE A 64 13.82 0.02 -2.77
CA PHE A 64 15.25 0.03 -2.50
C PHE A 64 15.67 1.37 -1.84
N LEU A 65 15.30 2.49 -2.44
CA LEU A 65 15.71 3.81 -1.94
C LEU A 65 15.14 4.11 -0.55
N GLN A 66 13.87 3.75 -0.29
CA GLN A 66 13.25 3.85 1.03
C GLN A 66 14.01 3.01 2.06
N GLY A 67 14.36 1.77 1.73
CA GLY A 67 15.15 0.90 2.60
C GLY A 67 16.52 1.48 2.94
N MET A 68 17.19 2.09 1.96
CA MET A 68 18.46 2.77 2.17
C MET A 68 18.31 4.00 3.08
N ILE A 69 17.28 4.83 2.87
CA ILE A 69 16.98 5.99 3.71
C ILE A 69 16.74 5.55 5.15
N HIS A 70 15.89 4.53 5.35
CA HIS A 70 15.59 3.99 6.67
C HIS A 70 16.84 3.49 7.39
N ALA A 71 17.69 2.72 6.69
CA ALA A 71 18.94 2.23 7.25
C ALA A 71 19.87 3.38 7.68
N LEU A 72 20.02 4.40 6.84
CA LEU A 72 20.88 5.55 7.12
C LEU A 72 20.35 6.41 8.28
N GLN A 73 19.03 6.66 8.34
CA GLN A 73 18.41 7.45 9.40
C GLN A 73 18.50 6.78 10.77
N ASN A 74 18.47 5.45 10.80
CA ASN A 74 18.48 4.66 12.03
C ASN A 74 19.86 4.03 12.34
N ASN A 75 20.91 4.40 11.59
CA ASN A 75 22.27 3.89 11.74
C ASN A 75 22.35 2.35 11.72
N LEU A 76 21.62 1.73 10.78
CA LEU A 76 21.54 0.29 10.61
C LEU A 76 22.56 -0.23 9.59
N GLU A 77 22.91 -1.51 9.70
CA GLU A 77 23.84 -2.15 8.77
C GLU A 77 23.19 -2.38 7.39
N ILE A 78 23.84 -1.89 6.35
CA ILE A 78 23.38 -2.07 4.97
C ILE A 78 24.12 -3.26 4.34
N PRO A 79 23.44 -4.22 3.72
CA PRO A 79 24.10 -5.32 3.00
C PRO A 79 25.03 -4.82 1.89
N ILE A 80 26.21 -5.43 1.75
CA ILE A 80 27.22 -5.03 0.74
C ILE A 80 26.65 -4.91 -0.68
N PRO A 81 25.79 -5.82 -1.18
CA PRO A 81 25.19 -5.66 -2.51
C PRO A 81 24.36 -4.37 -2.65
N ALA A 82 23.62 -4.00 -1.60
CA ALA A 82 22.82 -2.77 -1.56
C ALA A 82 23.71 -1.52 -1.47
N GLN A 83 24.81 -1.57 -0.72
CA GLN A 83 25.81 -0.50 -0.68
C GLN A 83 26.41 -0.25 -2.07
N LYS A 84 26.80 -1.33 -2.78
CA LYS A 84 27.34 -1.23 -4.14
C LYS A 84 26.33 -0.62 -5.10
N PHE A 85 25.07 -1.06 -5.04
CA PHE A 85 24.02 -0.50 -5.88
C PHE A 85 23.73 0.98 -5.55
N LEU A 86 23.75 1.38 -4.27
CA LEU A 86 23.65 2.78 -3.88
C LEU A 86 24.82 3.59 -4.44
N ALA A 87 26.06 3.10 -4.32
CA ALA A 87 27.24 3.78 -4.84
C ALA A 87 27.19 3.94 -6.37
N GLU A 88 26.73 2.91 -7.10
CA GLU A 88 26.47 2.98 -8.54
C GLU A 88 25.45 4.10 -8.85
N TYR A 89 24.34 4.15 -8.13
CA TYR A 89 23.30 5.16 -8.32
C TYR A 89 23.81 6.59 -8.02
N LEU A 90 24.55 6.78 -6.93
CA LEU A 90 25.13 8.08 -6.57
C LEU A 90 26.17 8.54 -7.60
N GLY A 91 26.96 7.61 -8.16
CA GLY A 91 27.89 7.89 -9.24
C GLY A 91 27.23 8.12 -10.60
N ASN A 92 26.07 7.53 -10.84
CA ASN A 92 25.30 7.70 -12.07
C ASN A 92 23.78 7.65 -11.81
N PRO A 93 23.13 8.81 -11.60
CA PRO A 93 21.69 8.89 -11.34
C PRO A 93 20.81 8.35 -12.48
N LYS A 94 21.35 8.17 -13.70
CA LYS A 94 20.62 7.61 -14.85
C LYS A 94 20.26 6.13 -14.68
N ILE A 95 20.82 5.45 -13.67
CA ILE A 95 20.45 4.07 -13.31
C ILE A 95 19.01 4.01 -12.79
N ARG A 96 18.47 5.12 -12.24
CA ARG A 96 17.08 5.18 -11.80
C ARG A 96 16.14 4.95 -12.99
N PRO A 97 15.27 3.93 -12.94
CA PRO A 97 14.25 3.73 -13.97
C PRO A 97 13.37 4.97 -14.12
N LYS A 98 13.02 5.30 -15.36
CA LYS A 98 12.10 6.41 -15.61
C LYS A 98 10.73 6.05 -15.05
N GLN A 99 10.23 6.87 -14.12
CA GLN A 99 8.84 6.77 -13.70
C GLN A 99 7.94 7.06 -14.91
N LYS A 100 6.96 6.20 -15.15
CA LYS A 100 5.85 6.56 -16.03
C LYS A 100 5.12 7.72 -15.37
N THR A 101 4.98 8.84 -16.07
CA THR A 101 4.20 9.99 -15.61
C THR A 101 2.73 9.57 -15.60
N GLY A 102 2.28 9.07 -14.46
CA GLY A 102 0.87 8.83 -14.14
C GLY A 102 0.54 9.58 -12.85
N THR A 103 -0.74 9.81 -12.61
CA THR A 103 -1.23 10.35 -11.34
C THR A 103 -0.66 9.53 -10.19
N LYS A 104 -0.05 10.18 -9.19
CA LYS A 104 0.43 9.50 -7.98
C LYS A 104 -0.79 8.83 -7.34
N ILE A 105 -0.85 7.50 -7.42
CA ILE A 105 -1.90 6.72 -6.79
C ILE A 105 -1.61 6.72 -5.29
N ASP A 106 -2.63 7.03 -4.50
CA ASP A 106 -2.54 6.95 -3.05
C ASP A 106 -2.65 5.49 -2.61
N ASP A 107 -1.55 4.76 -2.77
CA ASP A 107 -1.48 3.32 -2.49
C ASP A 107 -1.82 3.02 -1.01
N GLU A 108 -1.51 3.94 -0.10
CA GLU A 108 -1.73 3.79 1.33
C GLU A 108 -3.22 3.85 1.69
N PHE A 109 -3.91 4.86 1.15
CA PHE A 109 -5.37 4.96 1.27
C PHE A 109 -6.05 3.76 0.61
N ASN A 110 -5.58 3.39 -0.57
CA ASN A 110 -6.14 2.28 -1.35
C ASN A 110 -6.03 0.94 -0.61
N TRP A 111 -4.89 0.65 0.02
CA TRP A 111 -4.73 -0.57 0.81
C TRP A 111 -5.65 -0.60 2.02
N ARG A 112 -5.80 0.52 2.73
CA ARG A 112 -6.74 0.63 3.86
C ARG A 112 -8.19 0.48 3.44
N LEU A 113 -8.57 1.12 2.33
CA LEU A 113 -9.89 0.95 1.74
C LEU A 113 -10.16 -0.52 1.44
N ARG A 114 -9.22 -1.22 0.81
CA ARG A 114 -9.37 -2.64 0.50
C ARG A 114 -9.45 -3.50 1.77
N LEU A 115 -8.56 -3.30 2.72
CA LEU A 115 -8.54 -4.05 3.98
C LEU A 115 -9.85 -3.86 4.74
N ALA A 116 -10.31 -2.62 4.88
CA ALA A 116 -11.59 -2.32 5.53
C ALA A 116 -12.76 -3.04 4.84
N LEU A 117 -12.81 -3.04 3.51
CA LEU A 117 -13.90 -3.71 2.77
C LEU A 117 -13.84 -5.23 2.86
N LEU A 118 -12.64 -5.83 2.90
CA LEU A 118 -12.46 -7.28 3.10
C LEU A 118 -12.86 -7.70 4.52
N GLU A 119 -12.44 -6.95 5.54
CA GLU A 119 -12.81 -7.22 6.93
C GLU A 119 -14.33 -7.11 7.10
N LEU A 120 -15.00 -6.13 6.49
CA LEU A 120 -16.46 -6.04 6.49
C LEU A 120 -17.15 -7.20 5.76
N GLU A 121 -16.57 -7.66 4.65
CA GLU A 121 -17.09 -8.82 3.89
C GLU A 121 -17.03 -10.12 4.69
N GLU A 122 -15.95 -10.35 5.45
CA GLU A 122 -15.84 -11.48 6.38
C GLU A 122 -16.94 -11.48 7.45
N GLU A 123 -17.50 -10.30 7.76
CA GLU A 123 -18.62 -10.14 8.69
C GLU A 123 -20.00 -10.19 8.03
N GLY A 124 -20.04 -10.46 6.72
CA GLY A 124 -21.27 -10.54 5.94
C GLY A 124 -21.80 -9.20 5.44
N ILE A 125 -21.04 -8.10 5.60
CA ILE A 125 -21.38 -6.79 5.02
C ILE A 125 -20.76 -6.72 3.62
N ARG A 126 -21.59 -6.62 2.59
CA ARG A 126 -21.11 -6.55 1.21
C ARG A 126 -20.28 -5.29 0.98
N PRO A 127 -19.13 -5.37 0.29
CA PRO A 127 -18.30 -4.20 -0.02
C PRO A 127 -19.07 -3.09 -0.76
N THR A 128 -19.93 -3.47 -1.71
CA THR A 128 -20.72 -2.56 -2.54
C THR A 128 -22.21 -2.94 -2.50
N LYS A 129 -23.08 -1.99 -2.86
CA LYS A 129 -24.50 -2.28 -3.13
C LYS A 129 -24.64 -3.28 -4.28
N GLY A 130 -25.54 -4.26 -4.16
CA GLY A 130 -25.86 -5.19 -5.25
C GLY A 130 -26.70 -4.55 -6.36
N GLU A 131 -26.92 -5.26 -7.46
CA GLU A 131 -27.88 -4.83 -8.49
C GLU A 131 -29.31 -4.82 -7.92
N LYS A 132 -30.09 -3.80 -8.31
CA LYS A 132 -31.56 -3.48 -8.23
C LYS A 132 -32.54 -4.22 -7.30
N THR A 133 -32.21 -5.38 -6.75
CA THR A 133 -33.02 -6.21 -5.86
C THR A 133 -32.59 -6.13 -4.39
N ASP A 134 -31.45 -5.54 -4.06
CA ASP A 134 -31.14 -5.20 -2.67
C ASP A 134 -32.06 -4.04 -2.24
N PRO A 135 -32.71 -4.11 -1.06
CA PRO A 135 -33.49 -2.99 -0.55
C PRO A 135 -32.59 -1.74 -0.46
N GLU A 136 -33.09 -0.59 -0.94
CA GLU A 136 -32.35 0.69 -1.01
C GLU A 136 -31.71 1.12 0.33
N ASP A 137 -32.19 0.56 1.45
CA ASP A 137 -31.77 0.87 2.81
C ASP A 137 -30.67 -0.05 3.40
N HIS A 138 -30.12 -1.00 2.64
CA HIS A 138 -29.05 -1.84 3.18
C HIS A 138 -27.70 -1.12 3.08
N GLU A 139 -27.20 -0.65 4.24
CA GLU A 139 -25.87 -0.07 4.39
C GLU A 139 -24.81 -1.08 3.91
N CYS A 140 -23.96 -0.67 2.96
CA CYS A 140 -22.86 -1.49 2.45
C CYS A 140 -21.49 -0.96 2.93
N GLY A 141 -20.43 -1.72 2.68
CA GLY A 141 -19.10 -1.38 3.19
C GLY A 141 -18.59 0.00 2.75
N ILE A 142 -18.89 0.43 1.52
CA ILE A 142 -18.54 1.78 1.07
C ILE A 142 -19.32 2.87 1.82
N ASP A 143 -20.60 2.63 2.16
CA ASP A 143 -21.37 3.61 2.94
C ASP A 143 -20.74 3.77 4.34
N ILE A 144 -20.33 2.67 4.97
CA ILE A 144 -19.61 2.68 6.26
C ILE A 144 -18.29 3.44 6.16
N VAL A 145 -17.52 3.21 5.09
CA VAL A 145 -16.25 3.92 4.87
C VAL A 145 -16.49 5.41 4.65
N LEU A 146 -17.48 5.80 3.85
CA LEU A 146 -17.84 7.21 3.65
C LEU A 146 -18.20 7.90 4.95
N ASP A 147 -19.02 7.25 5.78
CA ASP A 147 -19.39 7.76 7.10
C ASP A 147 -18.18 7.99 7.99
N VAL A 148 -17.20 7.08 7.95
CA VAL A 148 -15.92 7.22 8.68
C VAL A 148 -15.11 8.38 8.11
N LEU A 149 -14.97 8.48 6.78
CA LEU A 149 -14.22 9.56 6.13
C LEU A 149 -14.85 10.95 6.40
N CYS A 150 -16.17 11.03 6.51
CA CYS A 150 -16.88 12.25 6.93
C CYS A 150 -16.48 12.70 8.34
N GLN A 151 -16.15 11.78 9.25
CA GLN A 151 -15.67 12.13 10.60
C GLN A 151 -14.27 12.76 10.60
N PHE A 152 -13.52 12.62 9.50
CA PHE A 152 -12.20 13.23 9.29
C PHE A 152 -12.25 14.45 8.37
N ASP A 153 -13.42 15.10 8.24
CA ASP A 153 -13.66 16.26 7.37
C ASP A 153 -13.37 16.01 5.87
N GLN A 154 -13.38 14.75 5.42
CA GLN A 154 -13.12 14.36 4.03
C GLN A 154 -14.39 14.23 3.18
N SER A 155 -15.52 14.75 3.64
CA SER A 155 -16.85 14.56 3.03
C SER A 155 -16.96 15.08 1.59
N ASN A 156 -16.07 15.99 1.18
CA ASN A 156 -16.07 16.58 -0.16
C ASN A 156 -15.06 15.93 -1.12
N GLU A 157 -14.17 15.07 -0.62
CA GLU A 157 -13.10 14.47 -1.41
C GLU A 157 -13.47 13.07 -1.95
N TYR A 158 -14.31 12.35 -1.22
CA TYR A 158 -14.68 10.97 -1.55
C TYR A 158 -16.18 10.84 -1.80
N THR A 159 -16.55 10.18 -2.90
CA THR A 159 -17.93 9.77 -3.21
C THR A 159 -18.01 8.25 -3.28
N TYR A 160 -19.23 7.73 -3.18
CA TYR A 160 -19.50 6.30 -3.34
C TYR A 160 -18.88 5.77 -4.63
N GLU A 161 -19.12 6.44 -5.76
CA GLU A 161 -18.65 6.01 -7.08
C GLU A 161 -17.11 5.99 -7.16
N ASN A 162 -16.45 6.97 -6.54
CA ASN A 162 -14.99 7.03 -6.55
C ASN A 162 -14.38 5.89 -5.72
N LEU A 163 -14.92 5.61 -4.53
CA LEU A 163 -14.46 4.51 -3.67
C LEU A 163 -14.77 3.14 -4.29
N ALA A 164 -15.95 2.97 -4.89
CA ALA A 164 -16.34 1.74 -5.58
C ALA A 164 -15.38 1.44 -6.73
N ARG A 165 -15.10 2.46 -7.57
CA ARG A 165 -14.13 2.32 -8.67
C ARG A 165 -12.74 1.92 -8.14
N ARG A 166 -12.23 2.62 -7.11
CA ARG A 166 -10.93 2.28 -6.50
C ARG A 166 -10.91 0.84 -6.00
N TYR A 167 -11.95 0.39 -5.32
CA TYR A 167 -12.07 -0.99 -4.85
C TYR A 167 -12.00 -1.99 -6.01
N PHE A 168 -12.77 -1.79 -7.09
CA PHE A 168 -12.74 -2.69 -8.25
C PHE A 168 -11.38 -2.70 -8.97
N GLU A 169 -10.73 -1.55 -9.12
CA GLU A 169 -9.38 -1.44 -9.68
C GLU A 169 -8.35 -2.22 -8.84
N LEU A 170 -8.46 -2.19 -7.51
CA LEU A 170 -7.58 -2.92 -6.60
C LEU A 170 -7.84 -4.43 -6.61
N SER A 171 -9.11 -4.83 -6.67
CA SER A 171 -9.52 -6.24 -6.71
C SER A 171 -9.19 -6.92 -8.04
N GLY A 172 -9.20 -6.19 -9.15
CA GLY A 172 -8.81 -6.71 -10.47
C GLY A 172 -7.30 -6.94 -10.66
N ASN A 173 -6.45 -6.25 -9.89
CA ASN A 173 -4.99 -6.30 -10.04
C ASN A 173 -4.31 -7.52 -9.38
N PHE A 174 -5.06 -8.43 -8.74
CA PHE A 174 -4.48 -9.60 -8.04
C PHE A 174 -4.35 -10.88 -8.90
N GLN A 175 -4.57 -10.82 -10.21
CA GLN A 175 -4.27 -11.95 -11.11
C GLN A 175 -2.89 -11.91 -11.76
N SER A 176 -2.00 -11.01 -11.37
CA SER A 176 -0.64 -11.00 -11.93
C SER A 176 0.35 -10.37 -10.96
N HIS A 177 1.10 -11.20 -10.23
CA HIS A 177 2.56 -11.21 -10.24
C HIS A 177 3.09 -12.40 -9.44
#